data_AF-A0A2D6N6B7-F1
#
_entry.id   AF-A0A2D6N6B7-F1
#
_cell.length_a   1.000
_cell.length_b   1.000
_cell.length_c   1.000
_cell.angle_alpha   90.00
_cell.angle_beta   90.00
_cell.angle_gamma   90.00
#
_symmetry.space_group_name_H-M   'P 1'
#
loop_
_entity.id
_entity.type
_entity.pdbx_description
1 polymer ?
#
loop_
_entity_poly.entity_id
_entity_poly.type
_entity_poly.pdbx_seq_one_letter_code
_entity_poly.pdbx_strand_id
1 'polypeptide(L)'
;MSETPPEVSLFDANCALGMVAQPGPAGAFLAADELLEHQARYGITRALSYHSLALEEHPATGNAKLLSAIEGHEALLPSWIALPHHTGEFPEPATLLSEARSAGVRALRLFPDAQRYPVDDWMLGDFFAAVAGQVPLFWHIDRLNTPTARDIYRVCTEYPQLQVVVCDVEKSIPRIITPLLRRLPNLWLETGGFRTYRGIEFIAEAVGSERLIFGTRLPWQSAGGPHAELLYARLEPAVRAQIGSDNLDRLLETAAW
;
A
#
# COMPACT_ATOMS: atom_id res chain seq x y z
N MET A 1 21.40 -3.55 28.05
CA MET A 1 21.55 -2.35 27.22
C MET A 1 20.16 -1.87 26.89
N SER A 2 19.71 -0.81 27.57
CA SER A 2 18.48 -0.11 27.22
C SER A 2 18.81 0.81 26.04
N GLU A 3 18.78 0.26 24.84
CA GLU A 3 18.81 1.10 23.65
C GLU A 3 17.37 1.47 23.35
N THR A 4 16.99 2.68 23.78
CA THR A 4 15.83 3.36 23.20
C THR A 4 16.08 3.39 21.69
N PRO A 5 15.17 2.83 20.88
CA PRO A 5 15.39 2.81 19.44
C PRO A 5 15.52 4.24 18.89
N PRO A 6 16.27 4.45 17.80
CA PRO A 6 16.40 5.77 17.19
C PRO A 6 15.04 6.32 16.78
N GLU A 7 14.85 7.63 16.93
CA GLU A 7 13.66 8.33 16.49
C GLU A 7 13.63 8.32 14.94
N VAL A 8 12.72 7.55 14.35
CA VAL A 8 12.55 7.45 12.90
C VAL A 8 11.19 8.04 12.54
N SER A 9 11.17 9.03 11.65
CA SER A 9 9.95 9.52 11.05
C SER A 9 9.40 8.46 10.09
N LEU A 10 8.22 7.93 10.40
CA LEU A 10 7.57 6.89 9.60
C LEU A 10 6.48 7.47 8.70
N PHE A 11 6.40 6.92 7.50
CA PHE A 11 5.37 7.21 6.51
C PHE A 11 4.60 5.92 6.21
N ASP A 12 3.38 5.82 6.71
CA ASP A 12 2.55 4.62 6.60
C ASP A 12 1.93 4.48 5.21
N ALA A 13 2.34 3.47 4.45
CA ALA A 13 1.84 3.24 3.10
C ALA A 13 0.43 2.60 3.03
N ASN A 14 -0.10 2.11 4.15
CA ASN A 14 -1.28 1.23 4.14
C ASN A 14 -2.16 1.45 5.36
N CYS A 15 -3.01 2.48 5.33
CA CYS A 15 -4.03 2.69 6.36
C CYS A 15 -5.38 3.11 5.76
N ALA A 16 -6.46 2.85 6.49
CA ALA A 16 -7.80 3.27 6.11
C ALA A 16 -8.48 4.14 7.18
N LEU A 17 -9.31 5.07 6.69
CA LEU A 17 -10.32 5.79 7.44
C LEU A 17 -11.70 5.16 7.25
N GLY A 18 -12.62 5.46 8.15
CA GLY A 18 -14.00 5.02 8.14
C GLY A 18 -14.26 3.77 8.99
N MET A 19 -15.54 3.48 9.17
CA MET A 19 -16.00 2.26 9.84
C MET A 19 -15.56 1.04 9.04
N VAL A 20 -15.08 0.00 9.71
CA VAL A 20 -14.80 -1.30 9.11
C VAL A 20 -15.67 -2.37 9.76
N ALA A 21 -16.10 -3.37 9.01
CA ALA A 21 -16.98 -4.43 9.50
C ALA A 21 -16.32 -5.27 10.62
N GLN A 22 -14.99 -5.43 10.57
CA GLN A 22 -14.21 -6.22 11.51
C GLN A 22 -12.93 -5.45 11.89
N PRO A 23 -13.00 -4.47 12.81
CA PRO A 23 -11.83 -3.71 13.21
C PRO A 23 -10.84 -4.59 13.99
N GLY A 24 -9.56 -4.29 13.80
CA GLY A 24 -8.50 -4.83 14.64
C GLY A 24 -8.49 -4.17 16.03
N PRO A 25 -7.47 -4.48 16.85
CA PRO A 25 -7.39 -3.99 18.23
C PRO A 25 -7.35 -2.47 18.39
N ALA A 26 -6.99 -1.74 17.33
CA ALA A 26 -6.96 -0.28 17.33
C ALA A 26 -8.35 0.37 17.20
N GLY A 27 -9.38 -0.40 16.86
CA GLY A 27 -10.69 0.14 16.48
C GLY A 27 -10.69 0.70 15.06
N ALA A 28 -11.83 1.27 14.65
CA ALA A 28 -11.94 2.03 13.40
C ALA A 28 -11.63 3.52 13.66
N PHE A 29 -11.20 4.24 12.61
CA PHE A 29 -10.91 5.67 12.68
C PHE A 29 -11.95 6.43 11.87
N LEU A 30 -12.92 7.05 12.52
CA LEU A 30 -14.03 7.72 11.85
C LEU A 30 -13.65 9.14 11.40
N ALA A 31 -12.63 9.74 12.03
CA ALA A 31 -12.07 11.04 11.67
C ALA A 31 -10.56 10.96 11.43
N ALA A 32 -10.05 11.89 10.61
CA ALA A 32 -8.61 12.01 10.33
C ALA A 32 -7.77 12.24 11.59
N ASP A 33 -8.23 13.11 12.50
CA ASP A 33 -7.57 13.39 13.77
C ASP A 33 -7.38 12.13 14.63
N GLU A 34 -8.40 11.24 14.69
CA GLU A 34 -8.31 9.99 15.45
C GLU A 34 -7.20 9.08 14.92
N LEU A 35 -7.08 8.99 13.59
CA LEU A 35 -6.01 8.23 12.94
C LEU A 35 -4.64 8.85 13.22
N LEU A 36 -4.51 10.17 13.06
CA LEU A 36 -3.26 10.90 13.27
C LEU A 36 -2.79 10.84 14.73
N GLU A 37 -3.70 11.01 15.70
CA GLU A 37 -3.41 10.86 17.13
C GLU A 37 -2.94 9.44 17.47
N HIS A 38 -3.51 8.43 16.82
CA HIS A 38 -3.06 7.04 16.98
C HIS A 38 -1.67 6.83 16.37
N GLN A 39 -1.46 7.30 15.14
CA GLN A 39 -0.20 7.19 14.39
C GLN A 39 0.96 7.91 15.08
N ALA A 40 0.72 9.07 15.69
CA ALA A 40 1.72 9.84 16.43
C ALA A 40 2.37 9.05 17.58
N ARG A 41 1.64 8.11 18.20
CA ARG A 41 2.17 7.23 19.27
C ARG A 41 3.27 6.27 18.79
N TYR A 42 3.36 6.08 17.48
CA TYR A 42 4.32 5.21 16.81
C TYR A 42 5.33 5.99 15.96
N GLY A 43 5.40 7.32 16.09
CA GLY A 43 6.28 8.15 15.26
C GLY A 43 5.88 8.18 13.78
N ILE A 44 4.64 7.81 13.44
CA ILE A 44 4.10 7.92 12.09
C ILE A 44 3.62 9.35 11.90
N THR A 45 4.26 10.08 11.00
CA THR A 45 4.03 11.51 10.77
C THR A 45 3.23 11.77 9.50
N ARG A 46 3.19 10.81 8.57
CA ARG A 46 2.46 10.87 7.30
C ARG A 46 1.85 9.53 6.98
N ALA A 47 0.79 9.51 6.18
CA ALA A 47 0.16 8.28 5.73
C ALA A 47 -0.45 8.38 4.33
N LEU A 48 -0.35 7.31 3.57
CA LEU A 48 -1.08 7.09 2.32
C LEU A 48 -2.38 6.38 2.69
N SER A 49 -3.47 7.13 2.78
CA SER A 49 -4.73 6.65 3.31
C SER A 49 -5.75 6.34 2.21
N TYR A 50 -6.63 5.38 2.48
CA TYR A 50 -7.84 5.15 1.69
C TYR A 50 -9.07 5.13 2.61
N HIS A 51 -10.27 5.07 2.05
CA HIS A 51 -11.49 4.95 2.86
C HIS A 51 -12.02 3.52 2.83
N SER A 52 -12.41 2.97 3.97
CA SER A 52 -12.93 1.60 4.11
C SER A 52 -14.14 1.32 3.22
N LEU A 53 -15.07 2.28 3.12
CA LEU A 53 -16.23 2.19 2.21
C LEU A 53 -15.83 1.98 0.74
N ALA A 54 -14.64 2.39 0.32
CA ALA A 54 -14.20 2.13 -1.06
C ALA A 54 -13.98 0.63 -1.31
N LEU A 55 -13.69 -0.13 -0.24
CA LEU A 55 -13.51 -1.57 -0.25
C LEU A 55 -14.79 -2.31 0.13
N GLU A 56 -15.46 -1.88 1.21
CA GLU A 56 -16.59 -2.59 1.83
C GLU A 56 -17.95 -2.25 1.20
N GLU A 57 -18.07 -1.14 0.48
CA GLU A 57 -19.33 -0.69 -0.15
C GLU A 57 -19.15 -0.48 -1.66
N HIS A 58 -18.52 0.62 -2.07
CA HIS A 58 -18.28 0.94 -3.47
C HIS A 58 -17.13 1.95 -3.61
N PRO A 59 -16.17 1.76 -4.54
CA PRO A 59 -15.02 2.65 -4.64
C PRO A 59 -15.38 4.10 -4.96
N ALA A 60 -16.36 4.36 -5.82
CA ALA A 60 -16.77 5.75 -6.10
C ALA A 60 -17.23 6.49 -4.83
N THR A 61 -18.02 5.83 -3.96
CA THR A 61 -18.50 6.39 -2.70
C THR A 61 -17.35 6.62 -1.73
N GLY A 62 -16.51 5.60 -1.52
CA GLY A 62 -15.40 5.71 -0.57
C GLY A 62 -14.28 6.65 -1.02
N ASN A 63 -13.95 6.69 -2.30
CA ASN A 63 -12.94 7.59 -2.85
C ASN A 63 -13.37 9.06 -2.70
N ALA A 64 -14.65 9.37 -2.94
CA ALA A 64 -15.19 10.71 -2.68
C ALA A 64 -15.17 11.04 -1.18
N LYS A 65 -15.60 10.08 -0.34
CA LYS A 65 -15.60 10.25 1.12
C LYS A 65 -14.19 10.49 1.69
N LEU A 66 -13.18 9.83 1.13
CA LEU A 66 -11.78 10.01 1.52
C LEU A 66 -11.36 11.47 1.42
N LEU A 67 -11.64 12.12 0.28
CA LEU A 67 -11.22 13.50 0.03
C LEU A 67 -11.81 14.45 1.08
N SER A 68 -13.10 14.30 1.38
CA SER A 68 -13.74 15.07 2.44
C SER A 68 -13.20 14.75 3.84
N ALA A 69 -12.85 13.49 4.09
CA ALA A 69 -12.37 13.05 5.40
C ALA A 69 -10.96 13.56 5.73
N ILE A 70 -10.11 13.79 4.71
CA ILE A 70 -8.73 14.26 4.88
C ILE A 70 -8.54 15.74 4.56
N GLU A 71 -9.62 16.46 4.22
CA GLU A 71 -9.55 17.89 3.91
C GLU A 71 -8.90 18.66 5.08
N GLY A 72 -7.92 19.52 4.77
CA GLY A 72 -7.13 20.25 5.77
C GLY A 72 -6.01 19.46 6.46
N HIS A 73 -5.83 18.17 6.16
CA HIS A 73 -4.83 17.30 6.80
C HIS A 73 -3.71 16.91 5.81
N GLU A 74 -2.70 17.76 5.66
CA GLU A 74 -1.58 17.56 4.72
C GLU A 74 -0.76 16.28 4.98
N ALA A 75 -0.80 15.76 6.21
CA ALA A 75 -0.14 14.52 6.60
C ALA A 75 -0.79 13.26 5.97
N LEU A 76 -2.04 13.36 5.50
CA LEU A 76 -2.79 12.25 4.91
C LEU A 76 -2.87 12.45 3.39
N LEU A 77 -2.19 11.59 2.65
CA LEU A 77 -2.22 11.60 1.19
C LEU A 77 -3.30 10.63 0.67
N PRO A 78 -4.14 11.05 -0.29
CA PRO A 78 -5.22 10.21 -0.80
C PRO A 78 -4.71 9.09 -1.69
N SER A 79 -5.21 7.89 -1.45
CA SER A 79 -5.09 6.73 -2.31
C SER A 79 -6.46 6.13 -2.60
N TRP A 80 -6.79 6.00 -3.88
CA TRP A 80 -8.09 5.52 -4.31
C TRP A 80 -8.09 4.02 -4.57
N ILE A 81 -9.23 3.38 -4.32
CA ILE A 81 -9.48 2.00 -4.77
C ILE A 81 -10.09 2.06 -6.16
N ALA A 82 -9.62 1.21 -7.07
CA ALA A 82 -10.14 1.06 -8.41
C ALA A 82 -10.91 -0.27 -8.58
N LEU A 83 -11.80 -0.31 -9.57
CA LEU A 83 -12.49 -1.50 -10.05
C LEU A 83 -12.37 -1.64 -11.57
N PRO A 84 -12.59 -2.84 -12.12
CA PRO A 84 -12.82 -3.00 -13.55
C PRO A 84 -14.02 -2.15 -14.02
N HIS A 85 -13.91 -1.54 -15.20
CA HIS A 85 -14.89 -0.58 -15.73
C HIS A 85 -15.99 -1.25 -16.58
N HIS A 86 -15.83 -2.53 -16.95
CA HIS A 86 -16.61 -3.23 -17.99
C HIS A 86 -18.14 -3.22 -17.80
N THR A 87 -18.62 -3.03 -16.57
CA THR A 87 -20.07 -2.97 -16.24
C THR A 87 -20.65 -1.57 -16.37
N GLY A 88 -19.81 -0.54 -16.51
CA GLY A 88 -20.20 0.87 -16.46
C GLY A 88 -20.46 1.40 -15.04
N GLU A 89 -20.27 0.59 -13.98
CA GLU A 89 -20.42 1.04 -12.58
C GLU A 89 -19.22 1.87 -12.08
N PHE A 90 -18.10 1.77 -12.80
CA PHE A 90 -16.85 2.44 -12.48
C PHE A 90 -16.26 3.09 -13.75
N PRO A 91 -15.59 4.26 -13.66
CA PRO A 91 -15.09 4.97 -14.82
C PRO A 91 -14.03 4.17 -15.59
N GLU A 92 -14.02 4.38 -16.91
CA GLU A 92 -12.94 3.98 -17.80
C GLU A 92 -11.57 4.48 -17.31
N PRO A 93 -10.46 3.75 -17.56
CA PRO A 93 -9.16 4.09 -16.98
C PRO A 93 -8.67 5.52 -17.28
N ALA A 94 -8.92 6.03 -18.48
CA ALA A 94 -8.55 7.40 -18.85
C ALA A 94 -9.31 8.46 -18.04
N THR A 95 -10.61 8.24 -17.81
CA THR A 95 -11.45 9.12 -16.98
C THR A 95 -11.02 9.04 -15.53
N LEU A 96 -10.83 7.83 -15.00
CA LEU A 96 -10.33 7.60 -13.64
C LEU A 96 -9.03 8.36 -13.39
N LEU A 97 -8.06 8.28 -14.31
CA LEU A 97 -6.77 8.95 -14.16
C LEU A 97 -6.89 10.48 -14.24
N SER A 98 -7.78 10.99 -15.09
CA SER A 98 -8.05 12.44 -15.17
C SER A 98 -8.68 12.96 -13.87
N GLU A 99 -9.63 12.22 -13.30
CA GLU A 99 -10.27 12.56 -12.03
C GLU A 99 -9.29 12.44 -10.87
N ALA A 100 -8.52 11.35 -10.81
CA ALA A 100 -7.49 11.13 -9.82
C ALA A 100 -6.48 12.27 -9.82
N ARG A 101 -6.01 12.68 -11.02
CA ARG A 101 -5.15 13.85 -11.25
C ARG A 101 -5.76 15.16 -10.77
N SER A 102 -7.06 15.34 -10.93
CA SER A 102 -7.70 16.57 -10.46
C SER A 102 -7.84 16.62 -8.94
N ALA A 103 -7.80 15.46 -8.27
CA ALA A 103 -8.15 15.29 -6.86
C ALA A 103 -6.97 15.11 -5.88
N GLY A 104 -5.73 15.34 -6.31
CA GLY A 104 -4.52 15.07 -5.50
C GLY A 104 -4.13 13.60 -5.24
N VAL A 105 -4.74 12.60 -5.89
CA VAL A 105 -4.54 11.14 -5.65
C VAL A 105 -3.11 10.64 -5.92
N ARG A 106 -2.43 10.16 -4.89
CA ARG A 106 -1.01 9.75 -5.00
C ARG A 106 -0.79 8.29 -5.37
N ALA A 107 -1.82 7.44 -5.26
CA ALA A 107 -1.72 6.03 -5.61
C ALA A 107 -3.10 5.40 -5.87
N LEU A 108 -3.13 4.35 -6.68
CA LEU A 108 -4.32 3.50 -6.86
C LEU A 108 -4.15 2.16 -6.13
N ARG A 109 -5.26 1.56 -5.71
CA ARG A 109 -5.33 0.27 -5.02
C ARG A 109 -6.23 -0.71 -5.74
N LEU A 110 -5.86 -1.99 -5.74
CA LEU A 110 -6.70 -3.10 -6.19
C LEU A 110 -6.82 -4.17 -5.11
N PHE A 111 -8.03 -4.73 -4.98
CA PHE A 111 -8.37 -5.81 -4.06
C PHE A 111 -9.10 -6.97 -4.78
N PRO A 112 -8.45 -7.68 -5.73
CA PRO A 112 -9.17 -8.64 -6.58
C PRO A 112 -9.84 -9.77 -5.80
N ASP A 113 -9.17 -10.31 -4.77
CA ASP A 113 -9.74 -11.37 -3.92
C ASP A 113 -10.99 -10.90 -3.15
N ALA A 114 -10.96 -9.69 -2.60
CA ALA A 114 -12.07 -9.14 -1.82
C ALA A 114 -13.25 -8.73 -2.71
N GLN A 115 -12.96 -8.17 -3.89
CA GLN A 115 -13.95 -7.64 -4.83
C GLN A 115 -14.29 -8.62 -5.97
N ARG A 116 -13.78 -9.85 -5.90
CA ARG A 116 -14.21 -11.02 -6.70
C ARG A 116 -14.05 -10.87 -8.22
N TYR A 117 -12.92 -10.35 -8.69
CA TYR A 117 -12.57 -10.35 -10.11
C TYR A 117 -11.22 -11.02 -10.38
N PRO A 118 -11.05 -11.72 -11.53
CA PRO A 118 -9.78 -12.31 -11.91
C PRO A 118 -8.78 -11.25 -12.34
N VAL A 119 -7.51 -11.63 -12.38
CA VAL A 119 -6.44 -10.83 -12.96
C VAL A 119 -6.08 -11.43 -14.30
N ASP A 120 -6.59 -10.82 -15.37
CA ASP A 120 -6.32 -11.20 -16.75
C ASP A 120 -6.34 -9.97 -17.64
N ASP A 121 -5.75 -10.09 -18.82
CA ASP A 121 -5.61 -8.98 -19.79
C ASP A 121 -6.97 -8.41 -20.22
N TRP A 122 -7.95 -9.27 -20.53
CA TRP A 122 -9.31 -8.83 -20.88
C TRP A 122 -10.05 -8.13 -19.73
N MET A 123 -9.62 -8.32 -18.48
CA MET A 123 -10.24 -7.71 -17.30
C MET A 123 -9.55 -6.41 -16.88
N LEU A 124 -8.21 -6.41 -16.83
CA LEU A 124 -7.41 -5.32 -16.26
C LEU A 124 -6.33 -4.78 -17.20
N GLY A 125 -6.18 -5.31 -18.42
CA GLY A 125 -5.14 -4.91 -19.37
C GLY A 125 -5.18 -3.42 -19.69
N ASP A 126 -6.35 -2.90 -20.08
CA ASP A 126 -6.54 -1.47 -20.35
C ASP A 126 -6.27 -0.61 -19.11
N PHE A 127 -6.61 -1.11 -17.91
CA PHE A 127 -6.30 -0.43 -16.66
C PHE A 127 -4.78 -0.37 -16.40
N PHE A 128 -4.07 -1.50 -16.51
CA PHE A 128 -2.63 -1.54 -16.31
C PHE A 128 -1.89 -0.69 -17.34
N ALA A 129 -2.30 -0.75 -18.61
CA ALA A 129 -1.74 0.06 -19.69
C ALA A 129 -1.90 1.55 -19.41
N ALA A 130 -3.07 1.98 -18.93
CA ALA A 130 -3.33 3.38 -18.63
C ALA A 130 -2.58 3.88 -17.39
N VAL A 131 -2.48 3.06 -16.33
CA VAL A 131 -1.86 3.44 -15.04
C VAL A 131 -0.33 3.39 -15.10
N ALA A 132 0.24 2.56 -15.97
CA ALA A 132 1.68 2.41 -16.11
C ALA A 132 2.39 3.76 -16.32
N GLY A 133 3.35 4.08 -15.46
CA GLY A 133 4.09 5.34 -15.50
C GLY A 133 3.34 6.58 -15.03
N GLN A 134 2.09 6.46 -14.55
CA GLN A 134 1.29 7.61 -14.07
C GLN A 134 1.24 7.69 -12.54
N VAL A 135 0.96 6.58 -11.87
CA VAL A 135 0.84 6.48 -10.40
C VAL A 135 1.18 5.05 -9.96
N PRO A 136 1.69 4.84 -8.74
CA PRO A 136 1.95 3.50 -8.24
C PRO A 136 0.64 2.76 -7.93
N LEU A 137 0.66 1.45 -8.16
CA LEU A 137 -0.43 0.53 -7.88
C LEU A 137 -0.12 -0.28 -6.63
N PHE A 138 -0.95 -0.13 -5.61
CA PHE A 138 -0.96 -0.91 -4.38
C PHE A 138 -1.88 -2.11 -4.55
N TRP A 139 -1.28 -3.28 -4.70
CA TRP A 139 -1.97 -4.51 -5.00
C TRP A 139 -2.08 -5.38 -3.77
N HIS A 140 -3.29 -5.43 -3.20
CA HIS A 140 -3.57 -6.24 -2.02
C HIS A 140 -3.77 -7.70 -2.43
N ILE A 141 -3.13 -8.61 -1.68
CA ILE A 141 -3.19 -10.05 -1.92
C ILE A 141 -3.81 -10.77 -0.73
N ASP A 142 -4.50 -11.88 -0.97
CA ASP A 142 -4.82 -12.87 0.06
C ASP A 142 -4.10 -14.19 -0.26
N ARG A 143 -2.99 -14.45 0.43
CA ARG A 143 -2.21 -15.71 0.30
C ARG A 143 -1.78 -16.06 -1.13
N LEU A 144 -1.67 -15.08 -2.02
CA LEU A 144 -1.44 -15.25 -3.46
C LEU A 144 -2.54 -16.07 -4.16
N ASN A 145 -3.79 -15.94 -3.72
CA ASN A 145 -4.96 -16.45 -4.45
C ASN A 145 -5.21 -15.59 -5.69
N THR A 146 -5.51 -14.30 -5.53
CA THR A 146 -5.73 -13.35 -6.64
C THR A 146 -5.27 -11.93 -6.26
N PRO A 147 -4.14 -11.44 -6.79
CA PRO A 147 -3.29 -12.04 -7.82
C PRO A 147 -2.47 -13.23 -7.30
N THR A 148 -2.25 -14.21 -8.18
CA THR A 148 -1.24 -15.26 -7.98
C THR A 148 0.17 -14.72 -8.22
N ALA A 149 1.18 -15.52 -7.86
CA ALA A 149 2.57 -15.23 -8.23
C ALA A 149 2.78 -15.10 -9.75
N ARG A 150 2.02 -15.84 -10.55
CA ARG A 150 2.08 -15.77 -12.02
C ARG A 150 1.50 -14.46 -12.52
N ASP A 151 0.42 -13.99 -11.92
CA ASP A 151 -0.22 -12.73 -12.29
C ASP A 151 0.70 -11.55 -12.01
N ILE A 152 1.31 -11.52 -10.82
CA ILE A 152 2.31 -10.50 -10.45
C ILE A 152 3.47 -10.52 -11.46
N TYR A 153 4.01 -11.71 -11.76
CA TYR A 153 5.12 -11.83 -12.71
C TYR A 153 4.75 -11.34 -14.11
N ARG A 154 3.59 -11.78 -14.62
CA ARG A 154 3.08 -11.40 -15.95
C ARG A 154 2.91 -9.88 -16.03
N VAL A 155 2.14 -9.28 -15.11
CA VAL A 155 1.82 -7.85 -15.15
C VAL A 155 3.09 -7.00 -15.00
N CYS A 156 3.98 -7.33 -14.07
CA CYS A 156 5.21 -6.54 -13.92
C CYS A 156 6.13 -6.66 -15.15
N THR A 157 6.09 -7.78 -15.87
CA THR A 157 6.89 -8.00 -17.09
C THR A 157 6.29 -7.30 -18.30
N GLU A 158 4.96 -7.36 -18.46
CA GLU A 158 4.23 -6.74 -19.57
C GLU A 158 4.16 -5.21 -19.44
N TYR A 159 4.08 -4.69 -18.22
CA TYR A 159 3.97 -3.26 -17.92
C TYR A 159 5.18 -2.78 -17.09
N PRO A 160 6.38 -2.69 -17.67
CA PRO A 160 7.61 -2.38 -16.92
C PRO A 160 7.64 -0.97 -16.31
N GLN A 161 6.78 -0.06 -16.79
CA GLN A 161 6.61 1.29 -16.22
C GLN A 161 5.61 1.34 -15.05
N LEU A 162 4.80 0.30 -14.86
CA LEU A 162 3.86 0.21 -13.74
C LEU A 162 4.63 -0.14 -12.48
N GLN A 163 4.66 0.77 -11.50
CA GLN A 163 5.19 0.48 -10.17
C GLN A 163 4.13 -0.29 -9.38
N VAL A 164 4.44 -1.53 -9.00
CA VAL A 164 3.52 -2.40 -8.26
C VAL A 164 4.04 -2.60 -6.85
N VAL A 165 3.24 -2.23 -5.85
CA VAL A 165 3.47 -2.55 -4.44
C VAL A 165 2.60 -3.72 -4.06
N VAL A 166 3.19 -4.83 -3.61
CA VAL A 166 2.41 -5.94 -3.06
C VAL A 166 2.18 -5.68 -1.57
N CYS A 167 0.92 -5.63 -1.17
CA CYS A 167 0.48 -5.37 0.19
C CYS A 167 -0.06 -6.62 0.87
N ASP A 168 -0.16 -6.60 2.19
CA ASP A 168 -0.79 -7.68 2.98
C ASP A 168 -0.10 -9.05 2.83
N VAL A 169 1.20 -9.03 2.53
CA VAL A 169 2.00 -10.24 2.35
C VAL A 169 2.11 -11.02 3.66
N GLU A 170 1.60 -12.25 3.70
CA GLU A 170 1.74 -13.10 4.89
C GLU A 170 3.14 -13.76 5.03
N LYS A 171 3.48 -14.14 6.27
CA LYS A 171 4.74 -14.81 6.64
C LYS A 171 5.09 -16.11 5.88
N SER A 172 4.14 -16.72 5.18
CA SER A 172 4.30 -18.00 4.51
C SER A 172 4.94 -17.89 3.11
N ILE A 173 4.94 -16.70 2.50
CA ILE A 173 5.36 -16.52 1.10
C ILE A 173 6.80 -16.02 0.82
N PRO A 174 7.78 -15.94 1.76
CA PRO A 174 9.15 -15.51 1.44
C PRO A 174 9.78 -16.24 0.25
N ARG A 175 9.48 -17.54 0.07
CA ARG A 175 9.98 -18.40 -1.02
C ARG A 175 9.52 -17.95 -2.41
N ILE A 176 8.42 -17.21 -2.48
CA ILE A 176 7.80 -16.75 -3.72
C ILE A 176 8.10 -15.26 -3.94
N ILE A 177 7.88 -14.42 -2.92
CA ILE A 177 8.05 -12.97 -3.08
C ILE A 177 9.52 -12.58 -3.31
N THR A 178 10.48 -13.28 -2.68
CA THR A 178 11.90 -12.99 -2.83
C THR A 178 12.39 -13.13 -4.28
N PRO A 179 12.20 -14.27 -4.99
CA PRO A 179 12.62 -14.37 -6.39
C PRO A 179 11.86 -13.40 -7.31
N LEU A 180 10.60 -13.06 -7.03
CA LEU A 180 9.86 -12.04 -7.77
C LEU A 180 10.53 -10.66 -7.64
N LEU A 181 10.81 -10.21 -6.40
CA LEU A 181 11.48 -8.95 -6.13
C LEU A 181 12.89 -8.85 -6.72
N ARG A 182 13.62 -9.98 -6.82
CA ARG A 182 14.92 -10.03 -7.51
C ARG A 182 14.80 -9.83 -9.01
N ARG A 183 13.72 -10.33 -9.61
CA ARG A 183 13.54 -10.40 -11.06
C ARG A 183 12.84 -9.17 -11.62
N LEU A 184 11.98 -8.53 -10.83
CA LEU A 184 11.05 -7.49 -11.25
C LEU A 184 11.47 -6.16 -10.62
N PRO A 185 12.11 -5.25 -11.39
CA PRO A 185 12.64 -3.99 -10.85
C PRO A 185 11.55 -2.98 -10.47
N ASN A 186 10.34 -3.13 -11.01
CA ASN A 186 9.15 -2.33 -10.73
C ASN A 186 8.24 -2.95 -9.65
N LEU A 187 8.67 -4.04 -9.00
CA LEU A 187 7.96 -4.67 -7.90
C LEU A 187 8.52 -4.20 -6.54
N TRP A 188 7.61 -3.80 -5.67
CA TRP A 188 7.85 -3.30 -4.32
C TRP A 188 7.10 -4.16 -3.30
N LEU A 189 7.56 -4.11 -2.05
CA LEU A 189 6.98 -4.84 -0.93
C LEU A 189 6.61 -3.90 0.20
N GLU A 190 5.33 -3.89 0.58
CA GLU A 190 4.87 -3.32 1.83
C GLU A 190 5.08 -4.32 2.97
N THR A 191 5.74 -3.89 4.05
CA THR A 191 6.34 -4.83 5.03
C THR A 191 5.44 -5.18 6.21
N GLY A 192 4.31 -4.50 6.41
CA GLY A 192 3.47 -4.63 7.60
C GLY A 192 2.81 -6.00 7.79
N GLY A 193 2.63 -6.75 6.71
CA GLY A 193 2.21 -8.15 6.75
C GLY A 193 3.37 -9.16 6.90
N PHE A 194 4.61 -8.76 6.56
CA PHE A 194 5.76 -9.64 6.35
C PHE A 194 6.43 -10.11 7.67
N ARG A 195 5.60 -10.63 8.56
CA ARG A 195 5.90 -10.93 9.96
C ARG A 195 6.52 -12.31 10.14
N THR A 196 7.77 -12.45 9.73
CA THR A 196 8.60 -13.64 9.97
C THR A 196 9.80 -13.29 10.85
N TYR A 197 10.42 -14.30 11.46
CA TYR A 197 11.62 -14.08 12.27
C TYR A 197 12.70 -13.38 11.43
N ARG A 198 13.09 -12.17 11.86
CA ARG A 198 14.04 -11.31 11.15
C ARG A 198 13.64 -11.03 9.70
N GLY A 199 12.34 -10.89 9.44
CA GLY A 199 11.79 -10.76 8.09
C GLY A 199 12.35 -9.56 7.35
N ILE A 200 12.37 -8.38 7.99
CA ILE A 200 12.89 -7.16 7.38
C ILE A 200 14.38 -7.30 7.05
N GLU A 201 15.20 -7.84 7.96
CA GLU A 201 16.62 -8.05 7.69
C GLU A 201 16.83 -9.06 6.57
N PHE A 202 16.10 -10.18 6.60
CA PHE A 202 16.18 -11.22 5.58
C PHE A 202 15.89 -10.65 4.19
N ILE A 203 14.78 -9.91 4.04
CA ILE A 203 14.38 -9.43 2.72
C ILE A 203 15.28 -8.27 2.26
N ALA A 204 15.69 -7.38 3.16
CA ALA A 204 16.66 -6.33 2.83
C ALA A 204 18.01 -6.91 2.38
N GLU A 205 18.52 -7.96 3.04
CA GLU A 205 19.74 -8.66 2.61
C GLU A 205 19.54 -9.37 1.26
N ALA A 206 18.36 -9.95 1.04
CA ALA A 206 18.09 -10.77 -0.14
C ALA A 206 17.86 -9.96 -1.43
N VAL A 207 17.28 -8.76 -1.35
CA VAL A 207 16.86 -7.95 -2.51
C VAL A 207 17.27 -6.47 -2.46
N GLY A 208 17.84 -6.02 -1.34
CA GLY A 208 18.08 -4.60 -1.05
C GLY A 208 16.88 -3.93 -0.36
N SER A 209 17.14 -2.80 0.31
CA SER A 209 16.11 -2.03 1.01
C SER A 209 15.35 -1.05 0.11
N GLU A 210 15.89 -0.71 -1.06
CA GLU A 210 15.36 0.29 -2.01
C GLU A 210 13.94 0.03 -2.53
N ARG A 211 13.35 -1.15 -2.31
CA ARG A 211 11.97 -1.45 -2.73
C ARG A 211 11.09 -1.98 -1.61
N LEU A 212 11.48 -1.72 -0.37
CA LEU A 212 10.73 -2.08 0.82
C LEU A 212 10.10 -0.82 1.42
N ILE A 213 8.80 -0.86 1.73
CA ILE A 213 8.09 0.28 2.30
C ILE A 213 7.35 -0.13 3.58
N PHE A 214 7.38 0.77 4.56
CA PHE A 214 6.63 0.60 5.79
C PHE A 214 5.13 0.76 5.57
N GLY A 215 4.33 -0.09 6.23
CA GLY A 215 2.87 0.05 6.27
C GLY A 215 2.30 -0.62 7.51
N THR A 216 1.16 -0.12 7.98
CA THR A 216 0.56 -0.62 9.23
C THR A 216 -0.65 -1.51 9.01
N ARG A 217 -1.33 -1.41 7.88
CA ARG A 217 -2.65 -2.02 7.61
C ARG A 217 -3.69 -1.68 8.69
N LEU A 218 -3.60 -0.49 9.28
CA LEU A 218 -4.66 0.06 10.13
C LEU A 218 -5.96 0.20 9.30
N PRO A 219 -7.16 -0.04 9.87
CA PRO A 219 -7.45 -0.48 11.23
C PRO A 219 -7.49 -2.01 11.44
N TRP A 220 -7.25 -2.83 10.42
CA TRP A 220 -7.40 -4.29 10.54
C TRP A 220 -6.36 -4.96 11.43
N GLN A 221 -5.22 -4.30 11.66
CA GLN A 221 -4.21 -4.74 12.62
C GLN A 221 -3.67 -3.58 13.46
N SER A 222 -2.98 -3.89 14.56
CA SER A 222 -2.27 -2.87 15.35
C SER A 222 -1.02 -2.38 14.62
N ALA A 223 -0.80 -1.06 14.65
CA ALA A 223 0.44 -0.44 14.20
C ALA A 223 1.68 -0.89 15.02
N GLY A 224 1.48 -1.39 16.23
CA GLY A 224 2.59 -1.81 17.11
C GLY A 224 3.40 -2.98 16.56
N GLY A 225 2.78 -3.89 15.81
CA GLY A 225 3.48 -5.01 15.18
C GLY A 225 4.48 -4.54 14.11
N PRO A 226 4.02 -3.90 13.03
CA PRO A 226 4.89 -3.40 11.96
C PRO A 226 5.91 -2.40 12.48
N HIS A 227 5.49 -1.52 13.38
CA HIS A 227 6.38 -0.56 14.05
C HIS A 227 7.53 -1.28 14.77
N ALA A 228 7.23 -2.26 15.63
CA ALA A 228 8.26 -2.99 16.36
C ALA A 228 9.18 -3.79 15.42
N GLU A 229 8.63 -4.41 14.37
CA GLU A 229 9.43 -5.17 13.41
C GLU A 229 10.47 -4.32 12.70
N LEU A 230 10.10 -3.12 12.22
CA LEU A 230 11.07 -2.22 11.58
C LEU A 230 12.04 -1.60 12.60
N LEU A 231 11.52 -1.16 13.75
CA LEU A 231 12.31 -0.40 14.72
C LEU A 231 13.38 -1.26 15.40
N TYR A 232 13.05 -2.50 15.73
CA TYR A 232 13.98 -3.46 16.34
C TYR A 232 14.74 -4.32 15.33
N ALA A 233 14.51 -4.15 14.01
CA ALA A 233 15.32 -4.80 13.00
C ALA A 233 16.78 -4.35 13.13
N ARG A 234 17.71 -5.32 12.98
CA ARG A 234 19.15 -5.07 13.03
C ARG A 234 19.66 -4.47 11.71
N LEU A 235 19.21 -3.25 11.45
CA LEU A 235 19.54 -2.46 10.27
C LEU A 235 20.33 -1.22 10.68
N GLU A 236 21.17 -0.76 9.76
CA GLU A 236 21.79 0.56 9.86
C GLU A 236 20.70 1.65 9.91
N PRO A 237 20.90 2.75 10.67
CA PRO A 237 19.91 3.81 10.79
C PRO A 237 19.41 4.37 9.45
N ALA A 238 20.31 4.54 8.47
CA ALA A 238 19.95 5.00 7.13
C ALA A 238 19.03 4.03 6.39
N VAL A 239 19.28 2.72 6.49
CA VAL A 239 18.43 1.69 5.88
C VAL A 239 17.06 1.67 6.56
N ARG A 240 17.00 1.84 7.89
CA ARG A 240 15.74 1.93 8.62
C ARG A 240 14.91 3.15 8.20
N ALA A 241 15.54 4.33 8.08
CA ALA A 241 14.89 5.54 7.60
C ALA A 241 14.38 5.38 6.16
N GLN A 242 15.19 4.77 5.30
CA GLN A 242 14.84 4.50 3.91
C GLN A 242 13.57 3.65 3.79
N ILE A 243 13.46 2.54 4.54
CA ILE A 243 12.26 1.69 4.55
C ILE A 243 11.08 2.41 5.22
N GLY A 244 11.37 3.17 6.28
CA GLY A 244 10.37 3.87 7.09
C GLY A 244 9.65 5.00 6.38
N SER A 245 10.32 5.73 5.48
CA SER A 245 9.71 6.87 4.79
C SER A 245 10.29 7.17 3.40
N ASP A 246 11.61 7.25 3.24
CA ASP A 246 12.23 7.78 2.01
C ASP A 246 11.83 7.01 0.75
N ASN A 247 11.69 5.69 0.84
CA ASN A 247 11.27 4.85 -0.28
C ASN A 247 9.85 5.16 -0.75
N LEU A 248 8.93 5.42 0.19
CA LEU A 248 7.57 5.76 -0.17
C LEU A 248 7.54 7.15 -0.82
N ASP A 249 8.30 8.12 -0.30
CA ASP A 249 8.42 9.44 -0.92
C ASP A 249 8.91 9.32 -2.37
N ARG A 250 10.02 8.61 -2.60
CA ARG A 250 10.56 8.38 -3.95
C ARG A 250 9.58 7.63 -4.85
N LEU A 251 8.83 6.66 -4.33
CA LEU A 251 7.82 5.96 -5.11
C LEU A 251 6.70 6.89 -5.54
N LEU A 252 6.21 7.75 -4.65
CA LEU A 252 5.12 8.68 -4.91
C LEU A 252 5.53 9.85 -5.82
N GLU A 253 6.82 10.10 -6.06
CA GLU A 253 7.29 11.02 -7.11
C GLU A 253 6.87 10.57 -8.52
N THR A 254 6.58 9.28 -8.73
CA THR A 254 6.00 8.82 -10.00
C THR A 254 4.59 9.37 -10.25
N ALA A 255 3.88 9.75 -9.18
CA ALA A 255 2.60 10.44 -9.19
C ALA A 255 2.77 11.96 -9.04
N ALA A 256 3.69 12.56 -9.80
CA ALA A 256 3.98 14.00 -9.77
C ALA A 256 3.25 14.77 -10.88
N TRP A 257 1.98 14.43 -11.10
CA TRP A 257 1.09 15.26 -11.90
C TRP A 257 0.65 16.52 -11.14
#